data_AF-A0A355B5K2-F1
#
_entry.id   AF-A0A355B5K2-F1
#
_cell.length_a   1.000
_cell.length_b   1.000
_cell.length_c   1.000
_cell.angle_alpha   90.00
_cell.angle_beta   90.00
_cell.angle_gamma   90.00
#
_symmetry.space_group_name_H-M   'P 1'
#
loop_
_entity.id
_entity.type
_entity.pdbx_description
1 polymer ?
#
loop_
_entity_poly.entity_id
_entity_poly.type
_entity_poly.pdbx_seq_one_letter_code
_entity_poly.pdbx_strand_id
1 'polypeptide(L)'
;LLIDEPSVGLAPILVSRVIAKIRELKDEYNLTVLMAEQNFNQAIKIADRGYIIVEGKIAFEGKSTEELSNHELVKKYYLGV
;
A
#
# COMPACT_ATOMS: atom_id res chain seq x y z
N LEU A 1 8.73 -7.07 -8.92
CA LEU A 1 8.17 -7.94 -7.87
C LEU A 1 6.68 -7.67 -7.76
N LEU A 2 5.84 -8.70 -7.90
CA LEU A 2 4.39 -8.62 -7.73
C LEU A 2 4.03 -9.31 -6.42
N ILE A 3 3.24 -8.65 -5.57
CA ILE A 3 2.86 -9.16 -4.25
C ILE A 3 1.36 -8.99 -4.07
N ASP A 4 0.69 -10.08 -3.72
CA ASP A 4 -0.73 -10.10 -3.43
C ASP A 4 -0.92 -10.32 -1.92
N GLU A 5 -1.59 -9.39 -1.25
CA GLU A 5 -1.99 -9.46 0.16
C GLU A 5 -0.91 -9.96 1.15
N PRO A 6 0.27 -9.30 1.26
CA PRO A 6 1.39 -9.80 2.07
C PRO A 6 1.14 -9.83 3.58
N SER A 7 0.09 -9.17 4.07
CA SER A 7 -0.22 -9.06 5.49
C SER A 7 -1.25 -10.10 5.97
N VAL A 8 -1.89 -10.83 5.05
CA VAL A 8 -3.03 -11.70 5.38
C VAL A 8 -2.61 -12.85 6.29
N GLY A 9 -3.37 -13.03 7.36
CA GLY A 9 -3.15 -14.08 8.36
C GLY A 9 -1.94 -13.86 9.27
N LEU A 10 -1.21 -12.74 9.13
CA LEU A 10 -0.04 -12.44 9.94
C LEU A 10 -0.40 -11.67 11.21
N ALA A 11 0.32 -11.95 12.29
CA ALA A 11 0.27 -11.13 13.49
C ALA A 11 0.75 -9.69 13.20
N PRO A 12 0.25 -8.65 13.90
CA PRO A 12 0.55 -7.24 13.60
C PRO A 12 2.06 -6.90 13.53
N ILE A 13 2.86 -7.53 14.40
CA ILE A 13 4.31 -7.36 14.42
C ILE A 13 4.98 -7.93 13.15
N LEU A 14 4.46 -9.04 12.63
CA LEU A 14 4.98 -9.68 11.42
C LEU A 14 4.64 -8.87 10.18
N VAL A 15 3.45 -8.28 10.09
CA VAL A 15 3.09 -7.37 9.00
C VAL A 15 4.11 -6.24 8.86
N SER A 16 4.45 -5.59 9.98
CA SER A 16 5.43 -4.49 9.96
C SER A 16 6.81 -4.96 9.51
N ARG A 17 7.23 -6.17 9.89
CA ARG A 17 8.51 -6.76 9.47
C ARG A 17 8.51 -7.12 7.98
N VAL A 18 7.42 -7.70 7.47
CA VAL A 18 7.28 -8.05 6.05
C VAL A 18 7.36 -6.80 5.18
N ILE A 19 6.61 -5.76 5.52
CA ILE A 19 6.61 -4.48 4.79
C ILE A 19 8.00 -3.82 4.83
N ALA A 20 8.68 -3.84 5.98
CA ALA A 20 10.05 -3.35 6.09
C ALA A 20 11.04 -4.13 5.21
N LYS A 21 10.91 -5.45 5.16
CA LYS A 21 11.77 -6.30 4.31
C LYS A 21 11.52 -6.07 2.83
N ILE A 22 10.26 -5.85 2.42
CA ILE A 22 9.92 -5.51 1.03
C ILE A 22 10.58 -4.19 0.63
N ARG A 23 10.56 -3.17 1.52
CA ARG A 23 11.26 -1.91 1.28
C ARG A 23 12.77 -2.12 1.13
N GLU A 24 13.38 -2.87 2.05
CA GLU A 24 14.82 -3.17 1.98
C GLU A 24 15.19 -3.82 0.64
N LEU A 25 14.40 -4.78 0.17
CA LEU A 25 14.63 -5.44 -1.12
C LEU A 25 14.44 -4.48 -2.32
N LYS A 26 13.43 -3.60 -2.25
CA LYS A 26 13.24 -2.53 -3.24
C LYS A 26 14.50 -1.68 -3.35
N ASP A 27 15.03 -1.22 -2.22
CA ASP A 27 16.13 -0.26 -2.18
C ASP A 27 17.48 -0.92 -2.52
N GLU A 28 17.75 -2.11 -1.99
CA GLU A 28 19.02 -2.85 -2.20
C GLU A 28 19.20 -3.30 -3.65
N TYR A 29 18.11 -3.78 -4.27
CA TYR A 29 18.15 -4.35 -5.63
C TYR A 29 17.53 -3.42 -6.69
N ASN A 30 17.16 -2.19 -6.32
CA ASN A 30 16.45 -1.23 -7.17
C ASN A 30 15.23 -1.86 -7.88
N LEU A 31 14.46 -2.66 -7.14
CA LEU A 31 13.34 -3.41 -7.70
C LEU A 31 12.10 -2.54 -7.85
N THR A 32 11.44 -2.65 -9.00
CA THR A 32 10.06 -2.18 -9.11
C THR A 32 9.13 -3.16 -8.37
N VAL A 33 8.39 -2.65 -7.40
CA VAL A 33 7.41 -3.41 -6.61
C VAL A 33 6.01 -2.92 -6.96
N LEU A 34 5.12 -3.85 -7.31
CA LEU A 34 3.68 -3.61 -7.36
C LEU A 34 3.02 -4.54 -6.35
N MET A 35 2.28 -3.95 -5.42
CA MET A 35 1.70 -4.65 -4.28
C MET A 35 0.21 -4.29 -4.17
N ALA A 36 -0.63 -5.32 -4.01
CA ALA A 36 -2.03 -5.17 -3.64
C ALA A 36 -2.18 -5.30 -2.12
N GLU A 37 -2.91 -4.39 -1.50
CA GLU A 37 -3.21 -4.42 -0.07
C GLU A 37 -4.61 -3.85 0.22
N GLN A 38 -5.32 -4.49 1.16
CA GLN A 38 -6.51 -3.97 1.80
C GLN A 38 -6.16 -2.99 2.93
N ASN A 39 -5.00 -3.16 3.59
CA ASN A 39 -4.55 -2.26 4.65
C ASN A 39 -3.80 -1.05 4.09
N PHE A 40 -4.52 0.05 3.88
CA PHE A 40 -3.96 1.30 3.37
C PHE A 40 -2.78 1.84 4.20
N ASN A 41 -2.87 1.79 5.52
CA ASN A 41 -1.83 2.30 6.43
C ASN A 41 -0.50 1.56 6.30
N GLN A 42 -0.51 0.30 5.84
CA GLN A 42 0.71 -0.45 5.60
C GLN A 42 1.23 -0.21 4.18
N ALA A 43 0.33 -0.16 3.19
CA ALA A 43 0.71 0.11 1.80
C ALA A 43 1.40 1.46 1.64
N ILE A 44 0.85 2.52 2.26
CA ILE A 44 1.36 3.89 2.14
C ILE A 44 2.78 4.06 2.69
N LYS A 45 3.20 3.19 3.61
CA LYS A 45 4.55 3.24 4.17
C LYS A 45 5.59 3.01 3.08
N ILE A 46 5.36 2.13 2.12
CA ILE A 46 6.39 1.76 1.12
C ILE A 46 6.07 2.22 -0.30
N ALA A 47 4.85 2.69 -0.53
CA ALA A 47 4.41 3.17 -1.82
C ALA A 47 5.15 4.46 -2.20
N ASP A 48 5.44 4.62 -3.50
CA ASP A 48 5.84 5.91 -4.08
C ASP A 48 4.62 6.60 -4.73
N ARG A 49 3.73 5.79 -5.28
CA ARG A 49 2.46 6.15 -5.93
C ARG A 49 1.47 4.99 -5.75
N GLY A 50 0.20 5.21 -6.06
CA GLY A 50 -0.81 4.20 -5.81
C GLY A 50 -2.13 4.44 -6.52
N TYR A 51 -2.94 3.39 -6.55
CA TYR A 51 -4.26 3.37 -7.14
C TYR A 51 -5.26 2.85 -6.12
N ILE A 52 -6.44 3.46 -6.08
CA ILE A 52 -7.58 2.98 -5.31
C ILE A 52 -8.54 2.35 -6.29
N ILE A 53 -8.90 1.09 -6.05
CA ILE A 53 -9.85 0.36 -6.87
C ILE A 53 -11.14 0.18 -6.05
N VAL A 54 -12.26 0.63 -6.61
CA VAL A 54 -13.61 0.46 -6.04
C VAL A 54 -14.48 -0.15 -7.13
N GLU A 55 -15.16 -1.25 -6.82
CA GLU A 55 -16.06 -1.95 -7.75
C GLU A 55 -15.42 -2.25 -9.13
N GLY A 56 -14.14 -2.64 -9.11
CA GLY A 56 -13.39 -3.01 -10.32
C GLY A 56 -12.94 -1.82 -11.18
N LYS A 57 -13.09 -0.57 -10.70
CA LYS A 57 -12.63 0.64 -11.40
C LYS A 57 -11.58 1.39 -10.58
N ILE A 58 -10.63 2.01 -11.26
CA ILE A 58 -9.70 2.95 -10.63
C ILE A 58 -10.51 4.19 -10.24
N ALA A 59 -10.78 4.32 -8.95
CA ALA A 59 -11.50 5.46 -8.38
C ALA A 59 -10.57 6.65 -8.13
N PHE A 60 -9.29 6.38 -7.90
CA PHE A 60 -8.27 7.41 -7.69
C PHE A 60 -6.88 6.90 -8.06
N GLU A 61 -6.05 7.80 -8.59
CA GLU A 61 -4.62 7.62 -8.80
C GLU A 61 -3.90 8.74 -8.05
N GLY A 62 -3.07 8.37 -7.06
CA GLY A 62 -2.18 9.30 -6.38
C GLY A 62 -0.75 9.12 -6.86
N LYS A 63 -0.12 10.21 -7.30
CA LYS A 63 1.25 10.24 -7.82
C LYS A 63 2.29 10.34 -6.71
N SER A 64 1.87 10.64 -5.50
CA SER A 64 2.69 10.68 -4.30
C SER A 64 1.95 10.07 -3.10
N THR A 65 2.70 9.70 -2.07
CA THR A 65 2.13 9.27 -0.79
C THR A 65 1.31 10.36 -0.11
N GLU A 66 1.65 11.62 -0.33
CA GLU A 66 0.91 12.77 0.20
C GLU A 66 -0.47 12.90 -0.48
N GLU A 67 -0.52 12.79 -1.81
CA GLU A 67 -1.78 12.80 -2.55
C GLU A 67 -2.69 11.64 -2.12
N LEU A 68 -2.11 10.44 -1.95
CA LEU A 68 -2.85 9.27 -1.46
C LEU A 68 -3.41 9.50 -0.05
N SER A 69 -2.59 9.98 0.89
CA SER A 69 -3.00 10.12 2.30
C SER A 69 -4.06 11.20 2.52
N ASN A 70 -4.04 12.26 1.70
CA ASN A 70 -4.96 13.39 1.84
C ASN A 70 -6.29 13.20 1.11
N HIS A 71 -6.41 12.20 0.25
CA HIS A 71 -7.60 12.01 -0.58
C HIS A 71 -8.85 11.61 0.22
N GLU A 72 -10.00 12.24 -0.05
CA GLU A 72 -11.25 11.98 0.67
C GLU A 72 -11.73 10.53 0.54
N LEU A 73 -11.52 9.88 -0.61
CA LEU A 73 -11.87 8.47 -0.77
C LEU A 73 -11.07 7.56 0.17
N VAL A 74 -9.80 7.87 0.43
CA VAL A 74 -9.01 7.10 1.41
C VAL A 74 -9.59 7.26 2.80
N LYS A 75 -9.92 8.50 3.17
CA LYS A 75 -10.52 8.80 4.48
C LYS A 75 -11.83 8.05 4.68
N LYS A 76 -12.71 8.14 3.68
CA LYS A 76 -14.05 7.52 3.69
C LYS A 76 -14.01 5.98 3.68
N TYR A 77 -13.21 5.36 2.81
CA TYR A 77 -13.25 3.91 2.61
C TYR A 77 -12.27 3.13 3.50
N TYR A 78 -11.15 3.75 3.89
CA TYR A 78 -10.06 3.04 4.58
C TYR A 78 -9.76 3.57 5.98
N LEU A 79 -10.05 4.84 6.30
CA LEU A 79 -9.81 5.41 7.63
C LEU A 79 -11.08 5.58 8.47
N GLY A 80 -12.27 5.45 7.88
CA GLY A 80 -13.55 5.52 8.57
C GLY A 80 -13.90 6.92 9.11
N VAL A 81 -13.33 7.97 8.52
CA VAL A 81 -13.57 9.40 8.84
C VAL A 81 -14.10 10.18 7.65
#